data_AF-A0A933Z944-F1
#
_entry.id   AF-A0A933Z944-F1
#
_cell.length_a   1.000
_cell.length_b   1.000
_cell.length_c   1.000
_cell.angle_alpha   90.00
_cell.angle_beta   90.00
_cell.angle_gamma   90.00
#
_symmetry.space_group_name_H-M   'P 1'
#
loop_
_entity.id
_entity.type
_entity.pdbx_description
1 polymer ?
#
loop_
_entity_poly.entity_id
_entity_poly.type
_entity_poly.pdbx_seq_one_letter_code
_entity_poly.pdbx_strand_id
1 'polypeptide(L)'
;MRIVACAALVVGLCGCGGSDSSPPATSAGGSTGSAGSAGSGGSAGAQTGGSGGSAGGAGSCAAACTGEALVCDPADSQCKPDGTTTDIGAPCSTSGADPACGTDANATCNDQTQDGFPGGYCSVEPCTTLKLCPMGSSCAHLGAESMACFKNCSNDADCRGPDYVCQDATGLWVSGASHSVCYLKTLACNKDLDCPTSHPKCVLPDAAGLGSCT
;
A
#
# COMPACT_ATOMS: atom_id res chain seq x y z
N MET A 1 8.18 31.73 22.92
CA MET A 1 7.09 32.24 22.07
C MET A 1 7.72 33.00 20.91
N ARG A 2 7.76 32.42 19.71
CA ARG A 2 8.23 33.09 18.49
C ARG A 2 7.10 33.06 17.48
N ILE A 3 6.73 34.26 17.02
CA ILE A 3 5.66 34.54 16.07
C ILE A 3 6.21 34.20 14.68
N VAL A 4 5.60 33.24 14.00
CA VAL A 4 5.91 32.89 12.60
C VAL A 4 4.98 33.72 11.72
N ALA A 5 5.57 34.58 10.89
CA ALA A 5 4.86 35.40 9.93
C ALA A 5 4.45 34.57 8.70
N CYS A 6 3.15 34.49 8.43
CA CYS A 6 2.61 33.97 7.17
C CYS A 6 2.94 34.93 6.04
N ALA A 7 3.84 34.52 5.14
CA ALA A 7 4.00 35.17 3.84
C ALA A 7 2.91 34.64 2.88
N ALA A 8 1.96 35.49 2.55
CA ALA A 8 0.96 35.24 1.52
C ALA A 8 1.64 35.24 0.14
N LEU A 9 1.62 34.09 -0.54
CA LEU A 9 2.04 34.00 -1.94
C LEU A 9 0.83 34.26 -2.85
N VAL A 10 1.00 35.26 -3.71
CA VAL A 10 0.02 35.79 -4.66
C VAL A 10 -0.24 34.80 -5.79
N VAL A 11 -1.54 34.56 -6.03
CA VAL A 11 -2.10 33.77 -7.14
C VAL A 11 -1.90 34.51 -8.46
N GLY A 12 -1.24 33.86 -9.42
CA GLY A 12 -1.18 34.29 -10.82
C GLY A 12 -1.98 33.35 -11.72
N LEU A 13 -3.16 33.79 -12.16
CA LEU A 13 -3.91 33.21 -13.28
C LEU A 13 -3.28 33.67 -14.61
N CYS A 14 -3.00 32.74 -15.53
CA CYS A 14 -3.14 32.94 -16.99
C CYS A 14 -2.90 31.63 -17.76
N GLY A 15 -3.80 31.30 -18.70
CA GLY A 15 -3.49 30.40 -19.80
C GLY A 15 -4.62 29.50 -20.30
N CYS A 16 -5.57 30.06 -21.06
CA CYS A 16 -6.41 29.28 -21.97
C CYS A 16 -5.60 28.89 -23.22
N GLY A 17 -5.71 27.63 -23.66
CA GLY A 17 -5.19 27.17 -24.95
C GLY A 17 -5.61 25.73 -25.23
N GLY A 18 -6.70 25.56 -25.97
CA GLY A 18 -7.17 24.24 -26.43
C GLY A 18 -6.46 23.75 -27.68
N SER A 19 -6.59 22.46 -27.98
CA SER A 19 -6.68 21.90 -29.33
C SER A 19 -7.19 20.45 -29.25
N ASP A 20 -8.33 20.24 -29.88
CA ASP A 20 -8.95 18.95 -30.19
C ASP A 20 -8.03 18.05 -31.03
N SER A 21 -8.03 16.75 -30.76
CA SER A 21 -7.63 15.71 -31.71
C SER A 21 -8.32 14.40 -31.36
N SER A 22 -9.35 14.07 -32.15
CA SER A 22 -10.09 12.81 -32.09
C SER A 22 -9.24 11.60 -32.53
N PRO A 23 -9.59 10.38 -32.09
CA PRO A 23 -8.78 9.17 -32.28
C PRO A 23 -9.07 8.43 -33.61
N PRO A 24 -8.13 7.61 -34.12
CA PRO A 24 -8.45 6.58 -35.11
C PRO A 24 -9.00 5.31 -34.46
N ALA A 25 -10.09 4.81 -35.04
CA ALA A 25 -10.68 3.50 -34.78
C ALA A 25 -9.99 2.41 -35.61
N THR A 26 -9.75 1.24 -35.02
CA THR A 26 -9.59 -0.09 -35.66
C THR A 26 -9.23 -1.11 -34.56
N SER A 27 -9.60 -2.39 -34.52
CA SER A 27 -10.54 -3.27 -35.22
C SER A 27 -10.55 -4.60 -34.43
N ALA A 28 -11.58 -5.42 -34.68
CA ALA A 28 -11.94 -6.67 -34.02
C ALA A 28 -11.00 -7.88 -34.25
N GLY A 29 -11.11 -8.86 -33.33
CA GLY A 29 -10.73 -10.29 -33.44
C GLY A 29 -10.74 -10.92 -32.03
N GLY A 30 -11.71 -11.73 -31.59
CA GLY A 30 -11.95 -13.15 -31.94
C GLY A 30 -10.90 -14.06 -31.26
N SER A 31 -11.12 -15.18 -30.58
CA SER A 31 -12.29 -16.00 -30.18
C SER A 31 -11.78 -17.08 -29.19
N THR A 32 -12.70 -17.63 -28.37
CA THR A 32 -12.79 -19.03 -27.87
C THR A 32 -11.68 -19.69 -27.04
N GLY A 33 -12.07 -20.22 -25.87
CA GLY A 33 -11.34 -21.27 -25.16
C GLY A 33 -11.93 -21.64 -23.80
N SER A 34 -12.91 -22.55 -23.79
CA SER A 34 -13.47 -23.16 -22.57
C SER A 34 -12.69 -24.40 -22.14
N ALA A 35 -12.35 -24.49 -20.85
CA ALA A 35 -12.18 -25.72 -20.07
C ALA A 35 -12.28 -25.29 -18.59
N GLY A 36 -13.20 -25.75 -17.74
CA GLY A 36 -13.73 -27.10 -17.61
C GLY A 36 -12.94 -27.84 -16.55
N SER A 37 -13.12 -27.51 -15.27
CA SER A 37 -12.63 -28.33 -14.15
C SER A 37 -13.76 -28.54 -13.15
N ALA A 38 -14.19 -29.80 -13.07
CA ALA A 38 -15.25 -30.31 -12.23
C ALA A 38 -14.69 -31.08 -11.01
N GLY A 39 -15.44 -31.04 -9.91
CA GLY A 39 -15.39 -31.99 -8.78
C GLY A 39 -14.40 -31.61 -7.67
N SER A 40 -14.62 -31.89 -6.38
CA SER A 40 -15.68 -32.58 -5.61
C SER A 40 -15.46 -32.12 -4.14
N GLY A 41 -16.44 -31.80 -3.30
CA GLY A 41 -17.28 -32.75 -2.55
C GLY A 41 -17.03 -32.67 -1.03
N GLY A 42 -18.09 -32.43 -0.23
CA GLY A 42 -18.25 -32.74 1.22
C GLY A 42 -17.32 -32.02 2.22
N SER A 43 -17.80 -31.38 3.29
CA SER A 43 -18.78 -31.87 4.26
C SER A 43 -19.40 -30.70 5.04
N ALA A 44 -20.73 -30.72 5.18
CA ALA A 44 -21.47 -29.80 6.05
C ALA A 44 -21.27 -30.20 7.53
N GLY A 45 -20.34 -29.54 8.21
CA GLY A 45 -20.24 -29.55 9.67
C GLY A 45 -21.08 -28.42 10.25
N ALA A 46 -22.18 -28.77 10.91
CA ALA A 46 -22.99 -27.82 11.67
C ALA A 46 -22.13 -27.22 12.80
N GLN A 47 -21.85 -25.91 12.71
CA GLN A 47 -21.27 -25.17 13.83
C GLN A 47 -22.40 -24.52 14.63
N THR A 48 -22.61 -25.08 15.82
CA THR A 48 -23.46 -24.56 16.88
C THR A 48 -23.01 -23.15 17.28
N GLY A 49 -23.98 -22.23 17.31
CA GLY A 49 -23.78 -20.81 17.54
C GLY A 49 -23.02 -20.48 18.82
N GLY A 50 -21.91 -19.77 18.64
CA GLY A 50 -21.25 -18.98 19.66
C GLY A 50 -21.40 -17.51 19.34
N SER A 51 -22.47 -16.89 19.83
CA SER A 51 -22.66 -15.43 19.76
C SER A 51 -21.75 -14.78 20.81
N GLY A 52 -20.49 -14.53 20.44
CA GLY A 52 -19.52 -13.83 21.29
C GLY A 52 -18.71 -12.86 20.44
N GLY A 53 -19.12 -11.59 20.44
CA GLY A 53 -18.50 -10.52 19.67
C GLY A 53 -16.99 -10.49 19.87
N SER A 54 -16.25 -10.66 18.78
CA SER A 54 -14.79 -10.56 18.76
C SER A 54 -14.43 -9.54 17.70
N ALA A 55 -13.84 -8.43 18.12
CA ALA A 55 -13.11 -7.54 17.21
C ALA A 55 -12.14 -8.42 16.41
N GLY A 56 -12.31 -8.43 15.08
CA GLY A 56 -11.74 -9.41 14.15
C GLY A 56 -10.23 -9.50 14.22
N GLY A 57 -9.73 -10.35 15.12
CA GLY A 57 -8.34 -10.79 15.13
C GLY A 57 -8.14 -11.74 13.96
N ALA A 58 -7.09 -11.48 13.17
CA ALA A 58 -6.66 -12.36 12.10
C ALA A 58 -6.42 -13.78 12.64
N GLY A 59 -7.35 -14.69 12.37
CA GLY A 59 -7.22 -16.10 12.68
C GLY A 59 -6.23 -16.79 11.74
N SER A 60 -5.65 -17.91 12.19
CA SER A 60 -4.93 -18.82 11.30
C SER A 60 -5.90 -19.52 10.35
N CYS A 61 -5.44 -19.87 9.15
CA CYS A 61 -6.24 -20.55 8.13
C CYS A 61 -6.70 -21.98 8.47
N ALA A 62 -6.52 -22.43 9.72
CA ALA A 62 -6.99 -23.75 10.16
C ALA A 62 -8.51 -23.89 10.08
N ALA A 63 -9.25 -22.76 10.11
CA ALA A 63 -10.67 -22.68 9.79
C ALA A 63 -10.87 -21.76 8.57
N ALA A 64 -12.00 -21.93 7.86
CA ALA A 64 -12.40 -20.98 6.83
C ALA A 64 -12.45 -19.56 7.42
N CYS A 65 -11.88 -18.58 6.72
CA CYS A 65 -11.86 -17.20 7.18
C CYS A 65 -13.29 -16.69 7.37
N THR A 66 -13.58 -16.19 8.57
CA THR A 66 -14.91 -15.65 8.91
C THR A 66 -14.92 -14.14 8.70
N GLY A 67 -15.68 -13.66 7.71
CA GLY A 67 -15.80 -12.24 7.38
C GLY A 67 -16.03 -12.05 5.89
N GLU A 68 -16.53 -10.87 5.50
CA GLU A 68 -16.63 -10.51 4.08
C GLU A 68 -15.24 -10.24 3.51
N ALA A 69 -14.99 -10.74 2.30
CA ALA A 69 -13.74 -10.55 1.54
C ALA A 69 -12.43 -10.97 2.24
N LEU A 70 -12.51 -11.82 3.28
CA LEU A 70 -11.32 -12.41 3.89
C LEU A 70 -10.93 -13.70 3.19
N VAL A 71 -9.68 -13.78 2.75
CA VAL A 71 -9.09 -14.95 2.11
C VAL A 71 -7.86 -15.38 2.91
N CYS A 72 -7.63 -16.69 2.97
CA CYS A 72 -6.40 -17.23 3.55
C CYS A 72 -5.22 -16.87 2.65
N ASP A 73 -4.28 -16.09 3.16
CA ASP A 73 -3.02 -15.83 2.46
C ASP A 73 -2.11 -17.07 2.58
N PRO A 74 -1.80 -17.75 1.48
CA PRO A 74 -0.95 -18.95 1.53
C PRO A 74 0.48 -18.65 1.98
N ALA A 75 0.91 -17.39 1.94
CA ALA A 75 2.29 -17.02 2.27
C ALA A 75 2.55 -16.98 3.79
N ASP A 76 1.55 -16.64 4.61
CA ASP A 76 1.68 -16.59 6.08
C ASP A 76 0.55 -17.27 6.85
N SER A 77 -0.37 -17.95 6.14
CA SER A 77 -1.50 -18.66 6.72
C SER A 77 -2.39 -17.81 7.62
N GLN A 78 -2.51 -16.51 7.32
CA GLN A 78 -3.43 -15.59 7.99
C GLN A 78 -4.63 -15.25 7.10
N CYS A 79 -5.79 -15.07 7.73
CA CYS A 79 -6.96 -14.51 7.05
C CYS A 79 -6.80 -12.99 6.87
N LYS A 80 -6.75 -12.54 5.61
CA LYS A 80 -6.54 -11.12 5.22
C LYS A 80 -7.58 -10.68 4.21
N PRO A 81 -7.81 -9.36 4.04
CA PRO A 81 -8.55 -8.87 2.88
C PRO A 81 -7.91 -9.36 1.58
N ASP A 82 -8.71 -9.74 0.59
CA ASP A 82 -8.22 -10.31 -0.67
C ASP A 82 -7.43 -9.32 -1.57
N GLY A 83 -7.46 -8.03 -1.24
CA GLY A 83 -6.77 -6.96 -1.98
C GLY A 83 -7.54 -6.44 -3.19
N THR A 84 -8.73 -6.95 -3.48
CA THR A 84 -9.51 -6.54 -4.66
C THR A 84 -10.11 -5.14 -4.54
N THR A 85 -10.15 -4.59 -3.33
CA THR A 85 -10.70 -3.25 -3.04
C THR A 85 -9.62 -2.17 -2.88
N THR A 86 -8.35 -2.53 -3.03
CA THR A 86 -7.21 -1.65 -2.76
C THR A 86 -6.19 -1.75 -3.89
N ASP A 87 -5.79 -0.63 -4.46
CA ASP A 87 -4.79 -0.59 -5.54
C ASP A 87 -3.39 -0.31 -4.99
N ILE A 88 -2.96 -1.01 -3.94
CA ILE A 88 -1.69 -0.72 -3.22
C ILE A 88 -0.50 -0.72 -4.19
N GLY A 89 0.27 0.37 -4.18
CA GLY A 89 1.41 0.61 -5.07
C GLY A 89 1.07 1.16 -6.44
N ALA A 90 -0.22 1.34 -6.77
CA ALA A 90 -0.64 2.06 -7.96
C ALA A 90 -0.32 3.56 -7.86
N PRO A 91 -0.14 4.25 -9.00
CA PRO A 91 -0.04 5.71 -9.03
C PRO A 91 -1.37 6.36 -8.66
N CYS A 92 -1.29 7.54 -8.06
CA CYS A 92 -2.44 8.36 -7.66
C CYS A 92 -2.03 9.83 -7.71
N SER A 93 -2.98 10.75 -7.57
CA SER A 93 -2.73 12.17 -7.89
C SER A 93 -3.03 13.16 -6.79
N THR A 94 -3.81 12.78 -5.78
CA THR A 94 -4.24 13.69 -4.71
C THR A 94 -4.06 13.04 -3.36
N SER A 95 -3.31 13.65 -2.44
CA SER A 95 -3.17 13.11 -1.08
C SER A 95 -4.52 12.84 -0.39
N GLY A 96 -4.55 11.76 0.40
CA GLY A 96 -5.73 11.35 1.15
C GLY A 96 -6.61 10.37 0.37
N ALA A 97 -7.93 10.42 0.58
CA ALA A 97 -8.85 9.52 -0.09
C ALA A 97 -8.87 9.81 -1.60
N ASP A 98 -8.27 8.92 -2.39
CA ASP A 98 -8.22 9.00 -3.85
C ASP A 98 -8.97 7.77 -4.41
N PRO A 99 -9.99 7.96 -5.27
CA PRO A 99 -10.71 6.84 -5.89
C PRO A 99 -9.79 5.97 -6.78
N ALA A 100 -8.62 6.45 -7.18
CA ALA A 100 -7.61 5.65 -7.89
C ALA A 100 -6.94 4.60 -6.99
N CYS A 101 -7.08 4.69 -5.67
CA CYS A 101 -6.55 3.72 -4.72
C CYS A 101 -7.53 2.59 -4.36
N GLY A 102 -8.67 2.55 -5.05
CA GLY A 102 -9.68 1.51 -4.92
C GLY A 102 -10.93 2.00 -4.18
N THR A 103 -11.70 1.05 -3.66
CA THR A 103 -12.98 1.29 -2.99
C THR A 103 -12.91 1.17 -1.47
N ASP A 104 -11.76 0.75 -0.92
CA ASP A 104 -11.56 0.73 0.53
C ASP A 104 -11.48 2.15 1.08
N ALA A 105 -12.27 2.45 2.11
CA ALA A 105 -12.30 3.76 2.75
C ALA A 105 -10.99 4.13 3.49
N ASN A 106 -10.13 3.14 3.74
CA ASN A 106 -8.80 3.31 4.34
C ASN A 106 -7.69 3.38 3.29
N ALA A 107 -8.00 3.19 2.01
CA ALA A 107 -7.02 3.37 0.95
C ALA A 107 -6.78 4.87 0.74
N THR A 108 -5.52 5.26 0.81
CA THR A 108 -5.08 6.64 0.68
C THR A 108 -4.00 6.76 -0.36
N CYS A 109 -3.98 7.89 -1.06
CA CYS A 109 -2.88 8.29 -1.89
C CYS A 109 -1.87 9.06 -1.05
N ASN A 110 -0.60 8.64 -1.12
CA ASN A 110 0.53 9.43 -0.68
C ASN A 110 1.09 10.13 -1.92
N ASP A 111 1.00 11.46 -2.01
CA ASP A 111 1.35 12.21 -3.21
C ASP A 111 2.75 12.84 -3.15
N GLN A 112 3.21 13.37 -4.28
CA GLN A 112 4.55 13.98 -4.36
C GLN A 112 4.64 15.31 -3.60
N THR A 113 3.55 16.08 -3.59
CA THR A 113 3.54 17.46 -3.11
C THR A 113 3.52 17.53 -1.59
N GLN A 114 2.78 16.63 -0.95
CA GLN A 114 2.64 16.58 0.50
C GLN A 114 3.55 15.53 1.13
N ASP A 115 3.61 14.34 0.53
CA ASP A 115 4.19 13.16 1.16
C ASP A 115 5.54 12.76 0.54
N GLY A 116 5.92 13.41 -0.57
CA GLY A 116 7.19 13.15 -1.25
C GLY A 116 7.22 11.87 -2.09
N PHE A 117 6.06 11.32 -2.46
CA PHE A 117 5.93 10.11 -3.29
C PHE A 117 5.81 10.46 -4.78
N PRO A 118 6.88 10.31 -5.61
CA PRO A 118 6.87 10.76 -6.99
C PRO A 118 5.84 10.03 -7.85
N GLY A 119 4.88 10.76 -8.42
CA GLY A 119 3.76 10.17 -9.18
C GLY A 119 2.70 9.45 -8.33
N GLY A 120 2.73 9.63 -7.02
CA GLY A 120 1.76 9.12 -6.05
C GLY A 120 1.87 7.62 -5.77
N TYR A 121 1.51 7.21 -4.57
CA TYR A 121 1.49 5.80 -4.18
C TYR A 121 0.27 5.49 -3.34
N CYS A 122 -0.56 4.57 -3.82
CA CYS A 122 -1.68 4.07 -3.03
C CYS A 122 -1.19 3.17 -1.90
N SER A 123 -1.59 3.50 -0.68
CA SER A 123 -1.36 2.73 0.55
C SER A 123 -2.69 2.46 1.27
N VAL A 124 -2.63 1.66 2.34
CA VAL A 124 -3.76 1.49 3.26
C VAL A 124 -3.29 1.77 4.67
N GLU A 125 -3.99 2.65 5.37
CA GLU A 125 -3.63 3.11 6.72
C GLU A 125 -4.86 3.19 7.65
N PRO A 126 -4.69 3.01 8.96
CA PRO A 126 -3.53 2.39 9.61
C PRO A 126 -3.54 0.86 9.39
N CYS A 127 -2.37 0.24 9.47
CA CYS A 127 -2.21 -1.21 9.63
C CYS A 127 -1.53 -1.56 10.96
N THR A 128 -1.80 -2.76 11.48
CA THR A 128 -1.21 -3.29 12.72
C THR A 128 -1.07 -4.81 12.65
N THR A 129 -0.69 -5.45 13.75
CA THR A 129 -0.76 -6.91 13.90
C THR A 129 -2.19 -7.46 13.99
N LEU A 130 -3.18 -6.60 14.26
CA LEU A 130 -4.60 -6.97 14.32
C LEU A 130 -5.36 -6.54 13.06
N LYS A 131 -5.02 -5.37 12.51
CA LYS A 131 -5.54 -4.86 11.24
C LYS A 131 -4.52 -5.17 10.15
N LEU A 132 -4.60 -6.39 9.62
CA LEU A 132 -3.66 -6.87 8.62
C LEU A 132 -3.88 -6.16 7.28
N CYS A 133 -2.78 -6.05 6.54
CA CYS A 133 -2.80 -5.56 5.18
C CYS A 133 -3.47 -6.58 4.23
N PRO A 134 -4.06 -6.12 3.12
CA PRO A 134 -4.58 -7.01 2.09
C PRO A 134 -3.51 -7.93 1.50
N MET A 135 -3.94 -9.05 0.91
CA MET A 135 -3.05 -9.98 0.22
C MET A 135 -2.17 -9.26 -0.81
N GLY A 136 -0.91 -9.67 -0.90
CA GLY A 136 0.08 -9.02 -1.76
C GLY A 136 0.70 -7.75 -1.19
N SER A 137 0.40 -7.38 0.06
CA SER A 137 1.03 -6.28 0.78
C SER A 137 1.44 -6.67 2.21
N SER A 138 2.29 -5.87 2.82
CA SER A 138 2.77 -6.04 4.20
C SER A 138 2.79 -4.69 4.93
N CYS A 139 2.58 -4.75 6.24
CA CYS A 139 2.55 -3.59 7.12
C CYS A 139 3.98 -3.26 7.56
N ALA A 140 4.41 -2.02 7.32
CA ALA A 140 5.72 -1.54 7.76
C ALA A 140 5.65 -0.07 8.21
N HIS A 141 6.62 0.33 9.05
CA HIS A 141 6.81 1.70 9.49
C HIS A 141 8.03 2.30 8.78
N LEU A 142 7.81 2.83 7.57
CA LEU A 142 8.87 3.40 6.74
C LEU A 142 8.83 4.92 6.76
N GLY A 143 9.98 5.59 6.65
CA GLY A 143 10.01 7.05 6.46
C GLY A 143 9.68 7.90 7.69
N ALA A 144 9.60 7.29 8.88
CA ALA A 144 8.99 7.88 10.08
C ALA A 144 7.51 8.27 9.92
N GLU A 145 6.82 7.66 8.95
CA GLU A 145 5.40 7.82 8.70
C GLU A 145 4.55 6.89 9.57
N SER A 146 3.23 7.03 9.46
CA SER A 146 2.29 6.09 10.07
C SER A 146 2.46 4.66 9.50
N MET A 147 2.06 3.64 10.26
CA MET A 147 2.13 2.24 9.79
C MET A 147 1.16 2.05 8.63
N ALA A 148 1.72 1.72 7.46
CA ALA A 148 0.99 1.60 6.21
C ALA A 148 1.24 0.27 5.51
N CYS A 149 0.28 -0.13 4.69
CA CYS A 149 0.42 -1.29 3.82
C CYS A 149 1.17 -0.93 2.54
N PHE A 150 2.27 -1.61 2.30
CA PHE A 150 3.09 -1.46 1.09
C PHE A 150 3.07 -2.75 0.28
N LYS A 151 3.10 -2.61 -1.04
CA LYS A 151 3.10 -3.74 -1.97
C LYS A 151 4.31 -4.64 -1.72
N ASN A 152 4.11 -5.95 -1.62
CA ASN A 152 5.19 -6.92 -1.50
C ASN A 152 6.01 -6.98 -2.80
N CYS A 153 7.31 -7.23 -2.68
CA CYS A 153 8.20 -7.40 -3.81
C CYS A 153 9.26 -8.47 -3.53
N SER A 154 9.80 -9.05 -4.60
CA SER A 154 10.98 -9.91 -4.57
C SER A 154 12.22 -9.21 -5.13
N ASN A 155 12.03 -8.24 -6.03
CA ASN A 155 13.09 -7.43 -6.61
C ASN A 155 12.53 -6.08 -7.14
N ASP A 156 13.41 -5.17 -7.55
CA ASP A 156 13.04 -3.81 -7.99
C ASP A 156 12.08 -3.78 -9.19
N ALA A 157 12.08 -4.81 -10.04
CA ALA A 157 11.18 -4.86 -11.20
C ALA A 157 9.71 -5.10 -10.81
N ASP A 158 9.45 -5.58 -9.59
CA ASP A 158 8.09 -5.71 -9.05
C ASP A 158 7.51 -4.34 -8.63
N CYS A 159 8.38 -3.33 -8.52
CA CYS A 159 8.07 -1.97 -8.09
C CYS A 159 8.01 -0.98 -9.25
N ARG A 160 7.40 0.18 -9.00
CA ARG A 160 7.28 1.26 -10.00
C ARG A 160 8.61 2.01 -10.13
N GLY A 161 9.52 1.51 -10.95
CA GLY A 161 10.75 2.24 -11.28
C GLY A 161 10.47 3.60 -11.97
N PRO A 162 11.41 4.56 -11.91
CA PRO A 162 12.75 4.46 -11.31
C PRO A 162 12.81 4.84 -9.82
N ASP A 163 11.75 5.44 -9.27
CA ASP A 163 11.78 6.06 -7.94
C ASP A 163 11.47 5.08 -6.80
N TYR A 164 10.88 3.93 -7.13
CA TYR A 164 10.51 2.89 -6.18
C TYR A 164 11.38 1.66 -6.39
N VAL A 165 11.86 1.10 -5.29
CA VAL A 165 12.73 -0.09 -5.23
C VAL A 165 12.19 -1.07 -4.21
N CYS A 166 12.66 -2.30 -4.27
CA CYS A 166 12.29 -3.34 -3.33
C CYS A 166 13.15 -3.23 -2.07
N GLN A 167 12.58 -2.66 -1.01
CA GLN A 167 13.28 -2.40 0.24
C GLN A 167 13.08 -3.53 1.23
N ASP A 168 14.17 -3.95 1.90
CA ASP A 168 14.10 -4.83 3.07
C ASP A 168 13.67 -4.04 4.30
N ALA A 169 12.45 -4.30 4.76
CA ALA A 169 11.82 -3.69 5.90
C ALA A 169 11.93 -4.53 7.17
N THR A 170 12.80 -5.54 7.27
CA THR A 170 12.85 -6.47 8.43
C THR A 170 12.87 -5.78 9.80
N GLY A 171 13.60 -4.66 9.96
CA GLY A 171 13.64 -3.90 11.22
C GLY A 171 12.43 -2.99 11.48
N LEU A 172 11.61 -2.76 10.46
CA LEU A 172 10.49 -1.83 10.42
C LEU A 172 9.14 -2.53 10.14
N TRP A 173 9.19 -3.84 9.95
CA TRP A 173 8.06 -4.69 9.61
C TRP A 173 7.18 -4.91 10.83
N VAL A 174 5.86 -4.92 10.61
CA VAL A 174 4.85 -5.07 11.65
C VAL A 174 4.02 -6.33 11.45
N SER A 175 3.56 -6.59 10.22
CA SER A 175 2.73 -7.76 9.88
C SER A 175 2.73 -8.02 8.36
N GLY A 176 2.34 -9.22 7.94
CA GLY A 176 2.20 -9.60 6.53
C GLY A 176 3.17 -10.68 6.06
N ALA A 177 3.12 -10.99 4.77
CA ALA A 177 3.82 -12.15 4.23
C ALA A 177 5.28 -11.88 3.87
N SER A 178 5.62 -10.62 3.57
CA SER A 178 6.93 -10.24 3.06
C SER A 178 7.59 -9.23 3.98
N HIS A 179 8.89 -9.43 4.22
CA HIS A 179 9.75 -8.41 4.81
C HIS A 179 10.29 -7.44 3.75
N SER A 180 10.03 -7.69 2.47
CA SER A 180 10.44 -6.83 1.36
C SER A 180 9.23 -6.17 0.71
N VAL A 181 9.24 -4.85 0.62
CA VAL A 181 8.13 -4.03 0.11
C VAL A 181 8.60 -2.95 -0.87
N CYS A 182 7.74 -2.59 -1.80
CA CYS A 182 7.98 -1.49 -2.72
C CYS A 182 7.85 -0.15 -2.01
N TYR A 183 8.94 0.59 -1.91
CA TYR A 183 8.98 1.91 -1.30
C TYR A 183 9.95 2.82 -2.06
N LEU A 184 10.04 4.09 -1.65
CA LEU A 184 10.95 5.06 -2.22
C LEU A 184 12.41 4.59 -2.12
N LYS A 185 13.20 4.93 -3.14
CA LYS A 185 14.64 4.69 -3.14
C LYS A 185 15.37 5.48 -2.05
N THR A 186 14.89 6.68 -1.75
CA THR A 186 15.39 7.52 -0.66
C THR A 186 14.43 7.42 0.51
N LEU A 187 14.90 6.89 1.64
CA LEU A 187 14.09 6.75 2.84
C LEU A 187 14.33 7.93 3.77
N ALA A 188 13.26 8.64 4.10
CA ALA A 188 13.30 9.63 5.15
C ALA A 188 13.56 8.98 6.52
N CYS A 189 14.23 9.68 7.42
CA CYS A 189 14.49 9.18 8.77
C CYS A 189 14.65 10.33 9.77
N ASN A 190 14.35 10.06 11.05
CA ASN A 190 14.67 10.96 12.15
C ASN A 190 15.85 10.46 13.00
N LYS A 191 16.11 9.15 12.96
CA LYS A 191 17.19 8.46 13.68
C LYS A 191 17.56 7.16 12.95
N ASP A 192 18.73 6.61 13.27
CA ASP A 192 19.23 5.36 12.68
C ASP A 192 18.25 4.19 12.77
N LEU A 193 17.44 4.12 13.84
CA LEU A 193 16.44 3.06 14.02
C LEU A 193 15.29 3.11 13.01
N ASP A 194 15.07 4.26 12.35
CA ASP A 194 14.04 4.40 11.32
C ASP A 194 14.52 3.88 9.96
N CYS A 195 15.78 3.43 9.88
CA CYS A 195 16.41 3.00 8.64
C CYS A 195 16.49 1.47 8.53
N PRO A 196 16.35 0.93 7.31
CA PRO A 196 16.48 -0.49 7.06
C PRO A 196 17.94 -0.93 7.23
N THR A 197 18.14 -2.24 7.40
CA THR A 197 19.49 -2.81 7.58
C THR A 197 20.39 -2.61 6.37
N SER A 198 19.82 -2.42 5.17
CA SER A 198 20.56 -2.05 3.95
C SER A 198 21.16 -0.63 3.99
N HIS A 199 20.59 0.27 4.79
CA HIS A 199 20.97 1.69 4.89
C HIS A 199 20.93 2.19 6.33
N PRO A 200 21.71 1.61 7.26
CA PRO A 200 21.44 1.67 8.69
C PRO A 200 21.71 3.04 9.34
N LYS A 201 22.17 4.05 8.58
CA LYS A 201 22.51 5.37 9.12
C LYS A 201 21.55 6.43 8.63
N CYS A 202 21.01 7.20 9.57
CA CYS A 202 20.23 8.38 9.27
C CYS A 202 21.13 9.61 9.15
N VAL A 203 21.27 10.15 7.95
CA VAL A 203 22.02 11.40 7.72
C VAL A 203 21.04 12.55 7.78
N LEU A 204 21.00 13.25 8.92
CA LEU A 204 20.20 14.46 9.11
C LEU A 204 20.86 15.65 8.41
N PRO A 205 20.11 16.52 7.72
CA PRO A 205 20.63 17.80 7.28
C PRO A 205 20.89 18.72 8.50
N ASP A 206 21.89 19.60 8.39
CA ASP A 206 22.37 20.49 9.48
C ASP A 206 21.30 21.44 10.07
N ALA A 207 20.09 21.49 9.50
CA ALA A 207 18.98 22.32 9.92
C ALA A 207 17.65 21.54 9.99
N ALA A 208 17.42 20.79 11.08
CA ALA A 208 16.12 20.32 11.61
C ALA A 208 15.13 19.60 10.66
N GLY A 209 15.54 19.21 9.45
CA GLY A 209 14.71 18.46 8.50
C GLY A 209 14.78 16.94 8.70
N LEU A 210 13.91 16.22 7.97
CA LEU A 210 14.01 14.77 7.82
C LEU A 210 15.37 14.43 7.18
N GLY A 211 16.08 13.47 7.78
CA GLY A 211 17.29 12.90 7.22
C GLY A 211 16.99 11.90 6.10
N SER A 212 18.07 11.38 5.50
CA SER A 212 17.99 10.27 4.57
C SER A 212 18.78 9.07 5.08
N CYS A 213 18.23 7.87 4.96
CA CYS A 213 18.95 6.64 5.23
C CYS A 213 20.05 6.40 4.17
N THR A 214 21.26 6.07 4.64
CA THR A 214 22.44 5.76 3.81
C THR A 214 23.11 4.46 4.24
#